data_AF-A0A0C1H371-F1
#
_entry.id   AF-A0A0C1H371-F1
#
_cell.length_a   1.000
_cell.length_b   1.000
_cell.length_c   1.000
_cell.angle_alpha   90.00
_cell.angle_beta   90.00
_cell.angle_gamma   90.00
#
_symmetry.space_group_name_H-M   'P 1'
#
loop_
_entity.id
_entity.type
_entity.pdbx_description
1 polymer ?
#
loop_
_entity_poly.entity_id
_entity_poly.type
_entity_poly.pdbx_seq_one_letter_code
_entity_poly.pdbx_strand_id
1 'polypeptide(L)'
;MRVADPCGNSFLIQVDENAPFLEVLEGIQAHLVELDIAQKTAGSYLNGSEANPELSFNYTIGIPEICVNKGKHKVTRNYSRPVSTDEKNNIRYVIRSLAKYNLAQLAREKSSLERAGDKINHLHPFRFLQCIFNDEELKAGLHAIRKKGGYVWSNYYDGMKSSLNEEFDKDNLIQFTCDFADNVGVNVNEILPYVQARQWSNLVDVLINSIPRQGNPQRYDM
;
A
#
# COMPACT_ATOMS: atom_id res chain seq x y z
N MET A 1 -22.27 4.56 17.50
CA MET A 1 -20.80 4.35 17.56
C MET A 1 -20.44 3.53 18.81
N ARG A 2 -19.53 2.55 18.73
CA ARG A 2 -19.04 1.79 19.89
C ARG A 2 -17.71 2.38 20.36
N VAL A 3 -17.63 2.73 21.64
CA VAL A 3 -16.42 3.31 22.26
C VAL A 3 -16.01 2.41 23.42
N ALA A 4 -14.71 2.29 23.68
CA ALA A 4 -14.17 1.51 24.80
C ALA A 4 -13.32 2.42 25.70
N ASP A 5 -13.45 2.24 27.01
CA ASP A 5 -12.58 2.90 27.98
C ASP A 5 -11.17 2.22 28.03
N PRO A 6 -10.17 2.84 28.68
CA PRO A 6 -8.84 2.24 28.85
C PRO A 6 -8.83 0.91 29.61
N CYS A 7 -9.92 0.59 30.31
CA CYS A 7 -10.11 -0.64 31.08
C CYS A 7 -10.79 -1.75 30.25
N GLY A 8 -11.14 -1.49 28.99
CA GLY A 8 -11.77 -2.44 28.08
C GLY A 8 -13.30 -2.52 28.15
N ASN A 9 -13.96 -1.66 28.93
CA ASN A 9 -15.42 -1.59 28.98
C ASN A 9 -15.94 -0.84 27.75
N SER A 10 -16.85 -1.45 27.01
CA SER A 10 -17.43 -0.82 25.82
C SER A 10 -18.83 -0.29 26.05
N PHE A 11 -19.10 0.92 25.59
CA PHE A 11 -20.42 1.56 25.61
C PHE A 11 -20.82 2.05 24.21
N LEU A 12 -22.12 2.25 24.03
CA LEU A 12 -22.70 2.71 22.76
C LEU A 12 -23.06 4.17 22.88
N ILE A 13 -22.51 4.99 21.99
CA ILE A 13 -22.88 6.40 21.81
C ILE A 13 -23.81 6.48 20.61
N GLN A 14 -25.00 7.06 20.80
CA GLN A 14 -25.89 7.42 19.70
C GLN A 14 -25.34 8.69 19.03
N VAL A 15 -25.17 8.65 17.71
CA VAL A 15 -24.64 9.77 16.93
C VAL A 15 -25.63 10.03 15.80
N ASP A 16 -26.02 11.29 15.61
CA ASP A 16 -26.82 11.70 14.46
C ASP A 16 -25.97 11.64 13.20
N GLU A 17 -26.45 10.90 12.20
CA GLU A 17 -25.77 10.68 10.93
C GLU A 17 -25.65 11.97 10.10
N ASN A 18 -26.46 13.00 10.40
CA ASN A 18 -26.44 14.29 9.69
C ASN A 18 -25.63 15.38 10.42
N ALA A 19 -25.11 15.10 11.62
CA ALA A 19 -24.37 16.08 12.39
C ALA A 19 -22.96 16.31 11.78
N PRO A 20 -22.47 17.56 11.73
CA PRO A 20 -21.09 17.86 11.37
C PRO A 20 -20.10 17.09 12.24
N PHE A 21 -19.01 16.60 11.65
CA PHE A 21 -18.00 15.79 12.36
C PHE A 21 -17.46 16.44 13.64
N LEU A 22 -17.28 17.77 13.63
CA LEU A 22 -16.81 18.51 14.79
C LEU A 22 -17.83 18.45 15.95
N GLU A 23 -19.11 18.60 15.65
CA GLU A 23 -20.20 18.51 16.65
C GLU A 23 -20.32 17.10 17.22
N VAL A 24 -20.06 16.07 16.39
CA VAL A 24 -19.98 14.68 16.85
C VAL A 24 -18.82 14.50 17.83
N LEU A 25 -17.65 15.07 17.57
CA LEU A 25 -16.50 14.99 18.49
C LEU A 25 -16.75 15.73 19.81
N GLU A 26 -17.32 16.94 19.74
CA GLU A 26 -17.70 17.72 20.92
C GLU A 26 -18.75 16.99 21.77
N GLY A 27 -19.73 16.35 21.12
CA GLY A 27 -20.73 15.51 21.78
C GLY A 27 -20.13 14.29 22.47
N ILE A 28 -19.21 13.59 21.82
CA ILE A 28 -18.48 12.46 22.43
C ILE A 28 -17.66 12.93 23.63
N GLN A 29 -16.96 14.06 23.51
CA GLN A 29 -16.19 14.64 24.62
C GLN A 29 -17.08 14.99 25.81
N ALA A 30 -18.22 15.64 25.58
CA ALA A 30 -19.17 15.98 26.64
C ALA A 30 -19.70 14.73 27.36
N HIS A 31 -20.04 13.67 26.61
CA HIS A 31 -20.56 12.43 27.17
C HIS A 31 -19.52 11.68 28.02
N LEU A 32 -18.25 11.73 27.63
CA LEU A 32 -17.14 11.14 28.38
C LEU A 32 -16.86 11.90 29.67
N VAL A 33 -16.98 13.23 29.65
CA VAL A 33 -16.89 14.06 30.86
C VAL A 33 -18.02 13.73 31.83
N GLU A 34 -19.25 13.55 31.34
CA GLU A 34 -20.38 13.11 32.16
C GLU A 34 -20.15 11.72 32.78
N LEU A 35 -19.60 10.77 32.03
CA LEU A 35 -19.26 9.43 32.54
C LEU A 35 -18.16 9.47 33.61
N ASP A 36 -17.13 10.29 33.44
CA ASP A 36 -16.07 10.49 34.43
C ASP A 36 -16.63 11.13 35.72
N ILE A 37 -17.52 12.12 35.59
CA ILE A 37 -18.22 12.73 36.73
C ILE A 37 -19.12 11.70 37.43
N ALA A 38 -19.86 10.88 36.69
CA ALA A 38 -20.72 9.84 37.25
C ALA A 38 -19.91 8.76 37.99
N GLN A 39 -18.76 8.35 37.47
CA GLN A 39 -17.84 7.41 38.12
C GLN A 39 -17.19 8.00 39.38
N LYS A 40 -16.78 9.27 39.34
CA LYS A 40 -16.29 10.00 40.52
C LYS A 40 -17.34 10.14 41.62
N THR A 41 -18.61 10.29 41.24
CA THR A 41 -19.74 10.38 42.17
C THR A 41 -20.12 9.01 42.76
N ALA A 42 -19.78 7.91 42.09
CA ALA A 42 -20.04 6.53 42.52
C ALA A 42 -18.99 5.95 43.50
N GLY A 43 -17.98 6.72 43.91
CA GLY A 43 -17.18 6.43 45.10
C GLY A 43 -16.02 5.44 44.93
N SER A 44 -15.16 5.62 43.92
CA SER A 44 -13.85 4.97 43.87
C SER A 44 -12.71 6.01 43.96
N TYR A 45 -11.96 5.96 45.07
CA TYR A 45 -10.75 6.77 45.24
C TYR A 45 -9.62 6.20 44.40
N LEU A 46 -9.16 6.95 43.41
CA LEU A 46 -7.77 6.91 42.98
C LEU A 46 -7.23 8.34 42.93
N ASN A 47 -6.33 8.63 43.87
CA ASN A 47 -5.46 9.79 43.80
C ASN A 47 -4.57 9.66 42.56
N GLY A 48 -4.57 10.67 41.69
CA GLY A 48 -3.59 10.75 40.61
C GLY A 48 -3.90 11.87 39.63
N SER A 49 -3.26 13.02 39.85
CA SER A 49 -2.97 14.12 38.91
C SER A 49 -4.15 14.72 38.14
N GLU A 50 -4.23 16.05 38.10
CA GLU A 50 -4.95 16.81 37.06
C GLU A 50 -4.34 16.49 35.69
N ALA A 51 -4.66 15.33 35.15
CA ALA A 51 -4.40 14.99 33.77
C ALA A 51 -5.72 15.20 33.04
N ASN A 52 -5.77 16.21 32.17
CA ASN A 52 -6.77 16.21 31.11
C ASN A 52 -6.74 14.82 30.47
N PRO A 53 -7.84 14.05 30.48
CA PRO A 53 -7.84 12.72 29.90
C PRO A 53 -7.48 12.86 28.42
N GLU A 54 -6.28 12.42 28.05
CA GLU A 54 -5.82 12.42 26.67
C GLU A 54 -6.66 11.38 25.93
N LEU A 55 -7.63 11.88 25.17
CA LEU A 55 -8.58 11.06 24.44
C LEU A 55 -7.97 10.63 23.10
N SER A 56 -7.44 9.41 23.08
CA SER A 56 -6.94 8.78 21.86
C SER A 56 -8.06 8.01 21.15
N PHE A 57 -8.41 8.41 19.93
CA PHE A 57 -9.34 7.68 19.08
C PHE A 57 -8.56 6.91 18.00
N ASN A 58 -8.70 5.60 17.99
CA ASN A 58 -8.35 4.78 16.83
C ASN A 58 -9.60 4.69 15.96
N TYR A 59 -9.67 5.51 14.90
CA TYR A 59 -10.74 5.44 13.92
C TYR A 59 -10.25 4.83 12.61
N THR A 60 -11.10 4.04 11.98
CA THR A 60 -10.92 3.61 10.59
C THR A 60 -11.88 4.43 9.74
N ILE A 61 -11.38 5.34 8.91
CA ILE A 61 -12.24 6.01 7.90
C ILE A 61 -12.60 4.94 6.87
N GLY A 62 -13.79 4.38 7.00
CA GLY A 62 -14.48 3.81 5.85
C GLY A 62 -14.80 4.97 4.91
N ILE A 63 -14.34 4.87 3.66
CA ILE A 63 -14.53 5.89 2.63
C ILE A 63 -16.03 6.29 2.59
N PRO A 64 -16.38 7.58 2.74
CA PRO A 64 -17.75 8.01 2.49
C PRO A 64 -18.10 7.71 1.03
N GLU A 65 -19.12 6.88 0.82
CA GLU A 65 -19.68 6.67 -0.51
C GLU A 65 -20.20 8.02 -1.04
N ILE A 66 -19.48 8.58 -2.03
CA ILE A 66 -19.94 9.05 -3.35
C ILE A 66 -19.22 10.34 -3.79
N CYS A 67 -18.41 10.21 -4.85
CA CYS A 67 -18.31 11.20 -5.91
C CYS A 67 -18.39 10.45 -7.26
N VAL A 68 -19.53 10.55 -7.94
CA VAL A 68 -19.68 10.05 -9.31
C VAL A 68 -18.88 10.96 -10.24
N ASN A 69 -17.60 10.67 -10.39
CA ASN A 69 -16.86 11.16 -11.54
C ASN A 69 -17.22 10.29 -12.74
N LYS A 70 -17.94 10.86 -13.70
CA LYS A 70 -18.09 10.32 -15.07
C LYS A 70 -16.73 10.39 -15.80
N GLY A 71 -15.71 9.74 -15.26
CA GLY A 71 -14.50 9.40 -15.98
C GLY A 71 -14.75 8.08 -16.69
N LYS A 72 -14.44 8.00 -17.98
CA LYS A 72 -14.49 6.75 -18.76
C LYS A 72 -13.86 5.64 -17.91
N HIS A 73 -14.66 4.68 -17.42
CA HIS A 73 -14.21 3.66 -16.48
C HIS A 73 -13.06 2.84 -17.09
N LYS A 74 -11.82 3.24 -16.82
CA LYS A 74 -10.70 2.30 -16.81
C LYS A 74 -10.90 1.45 -15.56
N VAL A 75 -11.45 0.25 -15.76
CA VAL A 75 -11.69 -0.77 -14.73
C VAL A 75 -10.59 -0.76 -13.67
N THR A 76 -10.97 -0.65 -12.40
CA THR A 76 -10.06 -0.73 -11.25
C THR A 76 -9.41 -2.11 -11.21
N ARG A 77 -8.09 -2.18 -11.01
CA ARG A 77 -7.39 -3.46 -11.03
C ARG A 77 -7.62 -4.18 -9.70
N ASN A 78 -8.02 -5.44 -9.75
CA ASN A 78 -8.40 -6.18 -8.55
C ASN A 78 -7.16 -6.62 -7.75
N TYR A 79 -6.94 -6.01 -6.58
CA TYR A 79 -5.86 -6.41 -5.66
C TYR A 79 -6.06 -7.82 -5.12
N SER A 80 -7.28 -8.22 -4.75
CA SER A 80 -7.55 -9.54 -4.15
C SER A 80 -7.39 -10.71 -5.13
N ARG A 81 -7.26 -10.42 -6.43
CA ARG A 81 -7.04 -11.47 -7.42
C ARG A 81 -5.59 -11.97 -7.38
N PRO A 82 -5.35 -13.28 -7.18
CA PRO A 82 -4.00 -13.82 -7.26
C PRO A 82 -3.46 -13.76 -8.69
N VAL A 83 -2.14 -13.66 -8.78
CA VAL A 83 -1.42 -13.70 -10.07
C VAL A 83 -1.35 -15.15 -10.55
N SER A 84 -1.87 -15.41 -11.75
CA SER A 84 -1.90 -16.73 -12.37
C SER A 84 -0.51 -17.20 -12.77
N THR A 85 -0.37 -18.50 -13.05
CA THR A 85 0.90 -19.07 -13.53
C THR A 85 1.37 -18.44 -14.84
N ASP A 86 0.44 -18.20 -15.78
CA ASP A 86 0.76 -17.57 -17.05
C ASP A 86 1.21 -16.11 -16.87
N GLU A 87 0.54 -15.37 -15.99
CA GLU A 87 0.93 -14.01 -15.64
C GLU A 87 2.33 -13.98 -15.01
N LYS A 88 2.61 -14.87 -14.06
CA LYS A 88 3.95 -15.02 -13.46
C LYS A 88 5.02 -15.33 -14.51
N ASN A 89 4.71 -16.18 -15.49
CA ASN A 89 5.63 -16.49 -16.59
C ASN A 89 5.90 -15.26 -17.48
N ASN A 90 4.89 -14.45 -17.76
CA ASN A 90 5.07 -13.20 -18.50
C ASN A 90 5.90 -12.18 -17.69
N ILE A 91 5.63 -12.00 -16.38
CA ILE A 91 6.44 -11.16 -15.50
C ILE A 91 7.91 -11.60 -15.54
N ARG A 92 8.14 -12.90 -15.37
CA ARG A 92 9.49 -13.49 -15.39
C ARG A 92 10.19 -13.26 -16.72
N TYR A 93 9.50 -13.46 -17.85
CA TYR A 93 10.06 -13.19 -19.18
C TYR A 93 10.45 -11.72 -19.34
N VAL A 94 9.57 -10.79 -18.95
CA VAL A 94 9.85 -9.34 -19.05
C VAL A 94 11.05 -8.97 -18.19
N ILE A 95 11.05 -9.29 -16.90
CA ILE A 95 12.12 -8.89 -15.97
C ILE A 95 13.47 -9.50 -16.37
N ARG A 96 13.50 -10.81 -16.71
CA ARG A 96 14.75 -11.46 -17.15
C ARG A 96 15.29 -10.86 -18.45
N SER A 97 14.42 -10.56 -19.42
CA SER A 97 14.86 -10.00 -20.70
C SER A 97 15.42 -8.59 -20.52
N LEU A 98 14.73 -7.73 -19.75
CA LEU A 98 15.20 -6.38 -19.47
C LEU A 98 16.54 -6.37 -18.72
N ALA A 99 16.72 -7.31 -17.78
CA ALA A 99 17.97 -7.49 -17.05
C ALA A 99 19.10 -7.93 -18.00
N LYS A 100 18.94 -9.05 -18.70
CA LYS A 100 20.04 -9.74 -19.41
C LYS A 100 20.35 -9.20 -20.81
N TYR A 101 19.35 -8.75 -21.56
CA TYR A 101 19.52 -8.47 -22.99
C TYR A 101 20.16 -7.11 -23.25
N ASN A 102 21.11 -7.03 -24.18
CA ASN A 102 21.61 -5.74 -24.66
C ASN A 102 20.56 -5.01 -25.52
N LEU A 103 20.81 -3.73 -25.87
CA LEU A 103 19.83 -2.90 -26.61
C LEU A 103 19.44 -3.51 -27.97
N ALA A 104 20.35 -4.16 -28.68
CA ALA A 104 20.06 -4.79 -29.97
C ALA A 104 19.19 -6.05 -29.82
N GLN A 105 19.36 -6.81 -28.75
CA GLN A 105 18.47 -7.93 -28.41
C GLN A 105 17.08 -7.42 -27.99
N LEU A 106 17.02 -6.38 -27.16
CA LEU A 106 15.76 -5.74 -26.76
C LEU A 106 14.98 -5.17 -27.95
N ALA A 107 15.67 -4.57 -28.91
CA ALA A 107 15.04 -4.07 -30.14
C ALA A 107 14.42 -5.20 -30.97
N ARG A 108 15.10 -6.35 -31.06
CA ARG A 108 14.58 -7.55 -31.77
C ARG A 108 13.39 -8.19 -31.06
N GLU A 109 13.41 -8.22 -29.73
CA GLU A 109 12.37 -8.82 -28.89
C GLU A 109 11.24 -7.84 -28.51
N LYS A 110 11.27 -6.60 -29.02
CA LYS A 110 10.36 -5.53 -28.62
C LYS A 110 8.89 -5.95 -28.67
N SER A 111 8.45 -6.53 -29.78
CA SER A 111 7.06 -6.96 -29.96
C SER A 111 6.66 -8.10 -29.01
N SER A 112 7.56 -9.04 -28.76
CA SER A 112 7.35 -10.12 -27.79
C SER A 112 7.24 -9.58 -26.37
N LEU A 113 8.08 -8.62 -26.00
CA LEU A 113 8.08 -7.95 -24.70
C LEU A 113 6.82 -7.11 -24.48
N GLU A 114 6.41 -6.34 -25.50
CA GLU A 114 5.15 -5.58 -25.47
C GLU A 114 3.96 -6.52 -25.29
N ARG A 115 3.88 -7.61 -26.07
CA ARG A 115 2.81 -8.61 -25.94
C ARG A 115 2.80 -9.30 -24.58
N ALA A 116 3.96 -9.58 -23.99
CA ALA A 116 4.05 -10.12 -22.65
C ALA A 116 3.62 -9.09 -21.59
N GLY A 117 3.97 -7.82 -21.79
CA GLY A 117 3.53 -6.68 -20.97
C GLY A 117 2.01 -6.48 -21.00
N ASP A 118 1.39 -6.54 -22.18
CA ASP A 118 -0.06 -6.41 -22.34
C ASP A 118 -0.83 -7.48 -21.56
N LYS A 119 -0.30 -8.71 -21.54
CA LYS A 119 -0.86 -9.84 -20.78
C LYS A 119 -0.77 -9.69 -19.27
N ILE A 120 -0.07 -8.68 -18.75
CA ILE A 120 0.08 -8.42 -17.32
C ILE A 120 -0.32 -7.01 -16.92
N ASN A 121 -0.64 -6.14 -17.88
CA ASN A 121 -0.98 -4.73 -17.64
C ASN A 121 -2.29 -4.55 -16.83
N HIS A 122 -3.16 -5.56 -16.82
CA HIS A 122 -4.37 -5.57 -16.00
C HIS A 122 -4.10 -5.92 -14.53
N LEU A 123 -2.89 -6.33 -14.16
CA LEU A 123 -2.54 -6.64 -12.77
C LEU A 123 -2.50 -5.39 -11.91
N HIS A 124 -3.00 -5.54 -10.68
CA HIS A 124 -2.77 -4.55 -9.64
C HIS A 124 -1.26 -4.36 -9.43
N PRO A 125 -0.73 -3.12 -9.38
CA PRO A 125 0.70 -2.88 -9.30
C PRO A 125 1.36 -3.51 -8.07
N PHE A 126 0.72 -3.50 -6.90
CA PHE A 126 1.24 -4.23 -5.73
C PHE A 126 1.30 -5.76 -5.91
N ARG A 127 0.39 -6.38 -6.67
CA ARG A 127 0.47 -7.82 -6.98
C ARG A 127 1.60 -8.12 -7.97
N PHE A 128 1.83 -7.23 -8.92
CA PHE A 128 2.98 -7.29 -9.83
C PHE A 128 4.31 -7.17 -9.05
N LEU A 129 4.42 -6.18 -8.16
CA LEU A 129 5.62 -5.98 -7.33
C LEU A 129 5.83 -7.14 -6.34
N GLN A 130 4.78 -7.67 -5.71
CA GLN A 130 4.85 -8.87 -4.87
C GLN A 130 5.47 -10.05 -5.61
N CYS A 131 5.08 -10.28 -6.87
CA CYS A 131 5.67 -11.37 -7.66
C CYS A 131 7.18 -11.18 -7.86
N ILE A 132 7.66 -9.95 -8.00
CA ILE A 132 9.09 -9.66 -8.18
C ILE A 132 9.84 -9.84 -6.86
N PHE A 133 9.36 -9.24 -5.77
CA PHE A 133 10.10 -9.22 -4.51
C PHE A 133 10.06 -10.54 -3.74
N ASN A 134 9.10 -11.42 -4.04
CA ASN A 134 9.02 -12.78 -3.48
C ASN A 134 9.76 -13.85 -4.30
N ASP A 135 10.35 -13.49 -5.45
CA ASP A 135 11.18 -14.39 -6.25
C ASP A 135 12.61 -13.83 -6.31
N GLU A 136 13.58 -14.55 -5.75
CA GLU A 136 14.98 -14.11 -5.64
C GLU A 136 15.61 -13.78 -6.99
N GLU A 137 15.26 -14.51 -8.05
CA GLU A 137 15.78 -14.25 -9.38
C GLU A 137 15.19 -12.96 -9.96
N LEU A 138 13.89 -12.71 -9.75
CA LEU A 138 13.24 -11.49 -10.24
C LEU A 138 13.71 -10.26 -9.46
N LYS A 139 13.92 -10.40 -8.15
CA LYS A 139 14.54 -9.38 -7.30
C LYS A 139 15.95 -9.03 -7.82
N ALA A 140 16.78 -10.03 -8.10
CA ALA A 140 18.10 -9.81 -8.71
C ALA A 140 17.99 -9.15 -10.09
N GLY A 141 17.01 -9.57 -10.90
CA GLY A 141 16.75 -8.99 -12.22
C GLY A 141 16.38 -7.52 -12.14
N LEU A 142 15.51 -7.13 -11.20
CA LEU A 142 15.14 -5.73 -10.99
C LEU A 142 16.35 -4.87 -10.60
N HIS A 143 17.21 -5.39 -9.72
CA HIS A 143 18.48 -4.74 -9.38
C HIS A 143 19.39 -4.56 -10.61
N ALA A 144 19.50 -5.57 -11.48
CA ALA A 144 20.29 -5.49 -12.71
C ALA A 144 19.72 -4.44 -13.69
N ILE A 145 18.39 -4.41 -13.88
CA ILE A 145 17.70 -3.38 -14.68
C ILE A 145 18.02 -1.98 -14.14
N ARG A 146 17.95 -1.80 -12.81
CA ARG A 146 18.28 -0.52 -12.16
C ARG A 146 19.74 -0.12 -12.37
N LYS A 147 20.68 -1.04 -12.18
CA LYS A 147 22.13 -0.82 -12.37
C LYS A 147 22.47 -0.46 -13.82
N LYS A 148 21.79 -1.09 -14.78
CA LYS A 148 21.93 -0.81 -16.21
C LYS A 148 21.51 0.62 -16.57
N GLY A 149 20.55 1.17 -15.82
CA GLY A 149 20.15 2.56 -15.95
C GLY A 149 19.68 2.94 -17.34
N GLY A 150 19.83 4.23 -17.67
CA GLY A 150 19.54 4.80 -18.99
C GLY A 150 18.16 4.45 -19.50
N TYR A 151 18.07 4.18 -20.81
CA TYR A 151 16.81 3.93 -21.50
C TYR A 151 16.03 2.71 -20.96
N VAL A 152 16.72 1.66 -20.51
CA VAL A 152 16.05 0.44 -20.04
C VAL A 152 15.37 0.68 -18.69
N TRP A 153 16.08 1.31 -17.75
CA TRP A 153 15.49 1.67 -16.46
C TRP A 153 14.35 2.69 -16.61
N SER A 154 14.56 3.76 -17.40
CA SER A 154 13.53 4.80 -17.58
C SER A 154 12.22 4.22 -18.12
N ASN A 155 12.25 3.40 -19.17
CA ASN A 155 11.01 2.82 -19.71
C ASN A 155 10.31 1.87 -18.73
N TYR A 156 11.07 1.03 -18.02
CA TYR A 156 10.49 0.16 -17.00
C TYR A 156 9.83 0.98 -15.90
N TYR A 157 10.56 1.96 -15.37
CA TYR A 157 10.10 2.82 -14.28
C TYR A 157 8.88 3.64 -14.70
N ASP A 158 8.85 4.19 -15.91
CA ASP A 158 7.73 4.99 -16.41
C ASP A 158 6.45 4.15 -16.53
N GLY A 159 6.53 2.91 -17.03
CA GLY A 159 5.39 2.00 -17.07
C GLY A 159 4.85 1.64 -15.68
N MET A 160 5.75 1.35 -14.74
CA MET A 160 5.39 1.08 -13.34
C MET A 160 4.78 2.31 -12.67
N LYS A 161 5.41 3.49 -12.81
CA LYS A 161 4.93 4.78 -12.31
C LYS A 161 3.55 5.11 -12.86
N SER A 162 3.31 4.87 -14.14
CA SER A 162 1.99 5.07 -14.76
C SER A 162 0.94 4.19 -14.09
N SER A 163 1.22 2.90 -13.87
CA SER A 163 0.29 1.98 -13.20
C SER A 163 0.05 2.34 -11.73
N LEU A 164 1.07 2.78 -11.00
CA LEU A 164 0.93 3.25 -9.62
C LEU A 164 0.09 4.53 -9.54
N ASN A 165 0.34 5.51 -10.41
CA ASN A 165 -0.49 6.71 -10.47
C ASN A 165 -1.95 6.38 -10.80
N GLU A 166 -2.18 5.54 -11.82
CA GLU A 166 -3.54 5.15 -12.22
C GLU A 166 -4.34 4.51 -11.08
N GLU A 167 -3.73 3.63 -10.28
CA GLU A 167 -4.43 2.98 -9.18
C GLU A 167 -4.46 3.84 -7.91
N PHE A 168 -3.49 4.73 -7.70
CA PHE A 168 -3.56 5.73 -6.63
C PHE A 168 -4.75 6.67 -6.86
N ASP A 169 -4.92 7.18 -8.08
CA ASP A 169 -6.01 8.10 -8.45
C ASP A 169 -7.41 7.46 -8.33
N LYS A 170 -7.48 6.13 -8.17
CA LYS A 170 -8.71 5.36 -7.95
C LYS A 170 -8.88 4.92 -6.49
N ASP A 171 -8.10 5.47 -5.57
CA ASP A 171 -8.06 5.06 -4.15
C ASP A 171 -7.79 3.55 -3.96
N ASN A 172 -7.07 2.95 -4.91
CA ASN A 172 -6.84 1.52 -5.00
C ASN A 172 -5.40 1.14 -4.61
N LEU A 173 -4.70 1.96 -3.81
CA LEU A 173 -3.36 1.62 -3.30
C LEU A 173 -3.28 1.66 -1.78
N ILE A 174 -3.61 2.79 -1.17
CA ILE A 174 -3.34 3.07 0.26
C ILE A 174 -3.88 1.94 1.15
N GLN A 175 -5.14 1.53 0.93
CA GLN A 175 -5.81 0.46 1.66
C GLN A 175 -5.10 -0.91 1.61
N PHE A 176 -4.28 -1.17 0.59
CA PHE A 176 -3.57 -2.44 0.43
C PHE A 176 -2.09 -2.36 0.83
N THR A 177 -1.63 -1.22 1.31
CA THR A 177 -0.20 -1.01 1.63
C THR A 177 0.26 -1.90 2.79
N CYS A 178 -0.58 -2.10 3.81
CA CYS A 178 -0.26 -2.97 4.95
C CYS A 178 -0.13 -4.43 4.50
N ASP A 179 -1.14 -4.98 3.82
CA ASP A 179 -1.08 -6.35 3.30
C ASP A 179 0.09 -6.51 2.30
N PHE A 180 0.36 -5.50 1.47
CA PHE A 180 1.51 -5.53 0.58
C PHE A 180 2.83 -5.64 1.34
N ALA A 181 3.03 -4.80 2.36
CA ALA A 181 4.21 -4.80 3.21
C ALA A 181 4.45 -6.18 3.86
N ASP A 182 3.41 -6.75 4.46
CA ASP A 182 3.47 -8.06 5.11
C ASP A 182 3.86 -9.17 4.12
N ASN A 183 3.25 -9.16 2.94
CA ASN A 183 3.49 -10.18 1.91
C ASN A 183 4.91 -10.15 1.30
N VAL A 184 5.60 -9.01 1.36
CA VAL A 184 6.98 -8.87 0.85
C VAL A 184 8.02 -8.76 1.96
N GLY A 185 7.60 -8.79 3.22
CA GLY A 185 8.47 -8.75 4.40
C GLY A 185 9.17 -7.41 4.62
N VAL A 186 8.48 -6.29 4.39
CA VAL A 186 8.98 -4.93 4.69
C VAL A 186 8.10 -4.26 5.74
N ASN A 187 8.64 -3.38 6.56
CA ASN A 187 7.87 -2.61 7.52
C ASN A 187 6.95 -1.60 6.80
N VAL A 188 5.65 -1.62 7.07
CA VAL A 188 4.68 -0.69 6.45
C VAL A 188 5.07 0.78 6.68
N ASN A 189 5.64 1.11 7.84
CA ASN A 189 6.07 2.47 8.16
C ASN A 189 7.25 2.95 7.30
N GLU A 190 8.00 2.03 6.69
CA GLU A 190 9.07 2.37 5.75
C GLU A 190 8.56 2.67 4.34
N ILE A 191 7.38 2.17 3.95
CA ILE A 191 6.88 2.31 2.58
C ILE A 191 5.65 3.22 2.46
N LEU A 192 4.81 3.29 3.49
CA LEU A 192 3.55 4.04 3.48
C LEU A 192 3.73 5.54 3.19
N PRO A 193 4.71 6.25 3.79
CA PRO A 193 4.93 7.66 3.49
C PRO A 193 5.21 7.92 2.01
N TYR A 194 5.96 7.02 1.36
CA TYR A 194 6.27 7.13 -0.06
C TYR A 194 5.07 6.84 -0.94
N VAL A 195 4.17 5.93 -0.53
CA VAL A 195 2.91 5.68 -1.24
C VAL A 195 2.01 6.91 -1.16
N GLN A 196 1.80 7.46 0.05
CA GLN A 196 0.94 8.62 0.28
C GLN A 196 1.44 9.87 -0.46
N ALA A 197 2.76 10.11 -0.46
CA ALA A 197 3.38 11.25 -1.13
C ALA A 197 3.63 11.02 -2.64
N ARG A 198 3.21 9.87 -3.20
CA ARG A 198 3.46 9.45 -4.59
C ARG A 198 4.95 9.46 -4.99
N GLN A 199 5.82 9.20 -4.03
CA GLN A 199 7.27 9.14 -4.20
C GLN A 199 7.70 7.75 -4.66
N TRP A 200 7.28 7.36 -5.86
CA TRP A 200 7.45 6.00 -6.39
C TRP A 200 8.92 5.55 -6.51
N SER A 201 9.83 6.48 -6.81
CA SER A 201 11.27 6.18 -6.84
C SER A 201 11.76 5.77 -5.46
N ASN A 202 11.38 6.52 -4.42
CA ASN A 202 11.78 6.22 -3.05
C ASN A 202 11.14 4.92 -2.56
N LEU A 203 9.88 4.67 -2.93
CA LEU A 203 9.21 3.39 -2.66
C LEU A 203 10.00 2.21 -3.24
N VAL A 204 10.33 2.26 -4.53
CA VAL A 204 11.09 1.18 -5.17
C VAL A 204 12.49 1.04 -4.58
N ASP A 205 13.13 2.15 -4.24
CA ASP A 205 14.45 2.15 -3.63
C ASP A 205 14.46 1.43 -2.28
N VAL A 206 13.46 1.72 -1.44
CA VAL A 206 13.26 1.02 -0.17
C VAL A 206 13.00 -0.46 -0.41
N LEU A 207 12.10 -0.83 -1.33
CA LEU A 207 11.82 -2.25 -1.59
C LEU A 207 13.05 -3.02 -2.10
N ILE A 208 13.87 -2.39 -2.93
CA ILE A 208 15.12 -2.95 -3.47
C ILE A 208 16.18 -3.15 -2.37
N ASN A 209 16.23 -2.26 -1.38
CA ASN A 209 17.28 -2.23 -0.35
C ASN A 209 16.89 -2.95 0.95
N SER A 210 15.61 -2.85 1.36
CA SER A 210 15.11 -3.38 2.63
C SER A 210 14.79 -4.88 2.57
N ILE A 211 14.49 -5.42 1.39
CA ILE A 211 14.11 -6.83 1.25
C ILE A 211 15.39 -7.64 0.98
N PRO A 212 15.90 -8.40 1.98
CA PRO A 212 17.16 -9.13 1.83
C PRO A 212 17.08 -10.15 0.70
N ARG A 213 18.20 -10.35 0.01
CA ARG A 213 18.37 -11.49 -0.92
C ARG A 213 18.74 -12.73 -0.12
N GLN A 214 18.04 -13.82 -0.33
CA GLN A 214 18.32 -15.10 0.31
C GLN A 214 19.29 -15.91 -0.55
N GLY A 215 20.45 -16.30 0.00
CA GLY A 215 21.47 -17.12 -0.69
C GLY A 215 22.62 -16.32 -1.32
N ASN A 216 23.43 -16.98 -2.17
CA ASN A 216 24.60 -16.35 -2.81
C ASN A 216 24.14 -15.28 -3.83
N PRO A 217 24.42 -13.97 -3.62
CA PRO A 217 24.00 -12.90 -4.52
C PRO A 217 24.54 -13.06 -5.96
N GLN A 218 25.67 -13.76 -6.11
CA GLN A 218 26.34 -14.02 -7.39
C GLN A 218 25.67 -15.15 -8.20
N ARG A 219 24.77 -15.94 -7.59
CA ARG A 219 24.06 -17.03 -8.28
C ARG A 219 23.26 -16.51 -9.49
N TYR A 220 22.82 -15.27 -9.42
CA TYR A 220 22.06 -14.58 -10.45
C TYR A 220 22.82 -13.37 -10.98
N ASP A 221 24.15 -13.44 -11.09
CA ASP A 221 24.89 -12.43 -11.86
C ASP A 221 24.33 -12.43 -13.30
N MET A 222 23.61 -11.34 -13.61
CA MET A 222 22.91 -11.07 -14.86
C MET A 222 23.50 -9.86 -15.56
#